data_AF-A0A8T0FTM1-F1
#
_entry.id   AF-A0A8T0FTM1-F1
#
_cell.length_a   1.000
_cell.length_b   1.000
_cell.length_c   1.000
_cell.angle_alpha   90.00
_cell.angle_beta   90.00
_cell.angle_gamma   90.00
#
_symmetry.space_group_name_H-M   'P 1'
#
loop_
_entity.id
_entity.type
_entity.pdbx_description
1 polymer ?
#
loop_
_entity_poly.entity_id
_entity_poly.type
_entity_poly.pdbx_seq_one_letter_code
_entity_poly.pdbx_strand_id
1 'polypeptide(L)'
;MNSIGSDYLPISLNIKDCKYSLPSNSYYWNFKKTNWNNFKQLTGTLLGSHLISDNLEQEWQFIKSTINHSARLYITRGNIKRFKSFPRLNDASVTPLFAKRDLLLQAISASNNITDKVKLNKLNAEIKQLYIIQKRESRNKRCGSIDARAPDSKLWCLARSFSKDQPQVESCNIVLDSDSQIPQDNKTAANILGKFYKSISHFSFARDDK
;
A
#
# COMPACT_ATOMS: atom_id res chain seq x y z
N MET A 1 -34.40 -21.04 -52.11
CA MET A 1 -33.87 -21.39 -50.76
C MET A 1 -32.37 -21.24 -50.85
N ASN A 2 -31.84 -20.11 -50.39
CA ASN A 2 -30.47 -19.70 -50.69
C ASN A 2 -29.57 -20.10 -49.51
N SER A 3 -28.72 -21.10 -49.72
CA SER A 3 -27.67 -21.47 -48.79
C SER A 3 -26.56 -20.41 -48.84
N ILE A 4 -26.56 -19.50 -47.85
CA ILE A 4 -25.46 -18.56 -47.58
C ILE A 4 -24.71 -19.06 -46.32
N GLY A 5 -24.59 -20.39 -46.17
CA GLY A 5 -23.86 -21.00 -45.07
C GLY A 5 -22.45 -21.36 -45.54
N SER A 6 -21.44 -20.67 -45.01
CA SER A 6 -20.05 -21.13 -45.08
C SER A 6 -19.91 -22.39 -44.20
N ASP A 7 -19.25 -23.43 -44.69
CA ASP A 7 -18.98 -24.68 -43.94
C ASP A 7 -18.00 -24.47 -42.78
N TYR A 8 -17.40 -23.28 -42.68
CA TYR A 8 -16.50 -22.90 -41.60
C TYR A 8 -17.27 -22.27 -40.44
N LEU A 9 -17.06 -22.82 -39.24
CA LEU A 9 -17.58 -22.24 -37.99
C LEU A 9 -16.84 -20.93 -37.67
N PRO A 10 -17.54 -19.85 -37.31
CA PRO A 10 -16.89 -18.61 -36.92
C PRO A 10 -16.14 -18.80 -35.59
N ILE A 11 -14.85 -18.48 -35.58
CA ILE A 11 -14.04 -18.47 -34.35
C ILE A 11 -14.14 -17.07 -33.74
N SER A 12 -14.71 -16.98 -32.55
CA SER A 12 -14.75 -15.76 -31.76
C SER A 12 -13.65 -15.79 -30.70
N LEU A 13 -12.77 -14.79 -30.72
CA LEU A 13 -11.73 -14.61 -29.71
C LEU A 13 -12.05 -13.37 -28.86
N ASN A 14 -12.25 -13.58 -27.56
CA ASN A 14 -12.39 -12.49 -26.60
C ASN A 14 -11.02 -12.13 -26.04
N ILE A 15 -10.39 -11.11 -26.62
CA ILE A 15 -9.15 -10.54 -26.12
C ILE A 15 -9.51 -9.57 -24.98
N LYS A 16 -9.19 -9.96 -23.74
CA LYS A 16 -9.27 -9.04 -22.60
C LYS A 16 -8.08 -8.09 -22.68
N ASP A 17 -8.28 -6.94 -23.32
CA ASP A 17 -7.32 -5.85 -23.23
C ASP A 17 -7.26 -5.33 -21.80
N CYS A 18 -6.25 -5.78 -21.06
CA CYS A 18 -5.86 -5.15 -19.81
C CYS A 18 -5.25 -3.78 -20.14
N LYS A 19 -6.10 -2.76 -20.29
CA LYS A 19 -5.63 -1.37 -20.35
C LYS A 19 -5.02 -1.02 -19.00
N TYR A 20 -3.69 -1.06 -18.92
CA TYR A 20 -2.95 -0.51 -17.80
C TYR A 20 -3.11 1.02 -17.82
N SER A 21 -4.14 1.53 -17.14
CA SER A 21 -4.08 2.91 -16.70
C SER A 21 -3.13 2.95 -15.51
N LEU A 22 -1.97 3.60 -15.66
CA LEU A 22 -1.21 4.01 -14.49
C LEU A 22 -2.15 4.93 -13.69
N PRO A 23 -2.53 4.59 -12.44
CA PRO A 23 -3.31 5.50 -11.65
C PRO A 23 -2.44 6.74 -11.40
N SER A 24 -2.75 7.84 -12.08
CA SER A 24 -2.18 9.14 -11.73
C SER A 24 -2.67 9.45 -10.33
N ASN A 25 -1.85 9.24 -9.30
CA ASN A 25 -2.24 9.52 -7.92
C ASN A 25 -2.35 11.04 -7.63
N SER A 26 -2.34 11.90 -8.65
CA SER A 26 -2.27 13.36 -8.54
C SER A 26 -3.61 14.06 -8.32
N TYR A 27 -4.71 13.34 -8.08
CA TYR A 27 -6.05 13.93 -8.20
C TYR A 27 -6.49 14.85 -7.05
N TYR A 28 -5.78 14.89 -5.92
CA TYR A 28 -6.21 15.67 -4.75
C TYR A 28 -5.14 16.63 -4.24
N TRP A 29 -5.56 17.88 -4.03
CA TRP A 29 -4.81 18.91 -3.32
C TRP A 29 -4.85 18.65 -1.82
N ASN A 30 -3.69 18.65 -1.16
CA ASN A 30 -3.59 18.45 0.28
C ASN A 30 -3.38 19.78 1.01
N PHE A 31 -4.50 20.40 1.37
CA PHE A 31 -4.57 21.68 2.07
C PHE A 31 -4.04 21.62 3.52
N LYS A 32 -4.00 20.43 4.15
CA LYS A 32 -3.57 20.27 5.55
C LYS A 32 -2.04 20.39 5.73
N LYS A 33 -1.25 19.97 4.74
CA LYS A 33 0.23 20.04 4.76
C LYS A 33 0.78 21.22 3.95
N THR A 34 -0.08 22.15 3.56
CA THR A 34 0.30 23.30 2.74
C THR A 34 1.06 24.32 3.58
N ASN A 35 2.13 24.89 2.99
CA ASN A 35 2.75 26.08 3.55
C ASN A 35 1.98 27.32 3.09
N TRP A 36 0.96 27.70 3.86
CA TRP A 36 0.08 28.82 3.54
C TRP A 36 0.79 30.18 3.55
N ASN A 37 1.85 30.33 4.36
CA ASN A 37 2.61 31.56 4.44
C ASN A 37 3.34 31.83 3.12
N ASN A 38 4.06 30.83 2.61
CA ASN A 38 4.78 30.95 1.34
C ASN A 38 3.82 31.07 0.15
N PHE A 39 2.70 30.33 0.18
CA PHE A 39 1.64 30.49 -0.82
C PHE A 39 1.13 31.92 -0.87
N LYS A 40 0.76 32.50 0.29
CA LYS A 40 0.25 33.87 0.39
C LYS A 40 1.28 34.92 -0.02
N GLN A 41 2.54 34.71 0.36
CA GLN A 41 3.61 35.63 -0.01
C GLN A 41 3.80 35.64 -1.52
N LEU A 42 3.91 34.47 -2.17
CA LEU A 42 4.14 34.36 -3.60
C LEU A 42 2.94 34.85 -4.43
N THR A 43 1.70 34.51 -4.03
CA THR A 43 0.51 35.05 -4.70
C THR A 43 0.43 36.56 -4.54
N GLY A 44 0.69 37.07 -3.33
CA GLY A 44 0.68 38.51 -3.04
C GLY A 44 1.72 39.27 -3.85
N THR A 45 2.93 38.73 -4.01
CA THR A 45 3.97 39.36 -4.85
C THR A 45 3.57 39.36 -6.32
N LEU A 46 3.06 38.23 -6.84
CA LEU A 46 2.72 38.12 -8.27
C LEU A 46 1.53 38.99 -8.65
N LEU A 47 0.50 39.03 -7.80
CA LEU A 47 -0.65 39.91 -7.98
C LEU A 47 -0.28 41.39 -7.77
N GLY A 48 0.58 41.69 -6.80
CA GLY A 48 1.03 43.06 -6.52
C GLY A 48 1.97 43.63 -7.57
N SER A 49 2.71 42.78 -8.29
CA SER A 49 3.58 43.19 -9.40
C SER A 49 2.85 43.34 -10.74
N HIS A 50 1.59 42.92 -10.82
CA HIS A 50 0.82 42.93 -12.07
C HIS A 50 0.26 44.31 -12.37
N LEU A 51 0.40 44.76 -13.61
CA LEU A 51 -0.19 46.00 -14.09
C LEU A 51 -1.61 45.70 -14.57
N ILE A 52 -2.59 46.38 -13.99
CA ILE A 52 -4.00 46.21 -14.32
C ILE A 52 -4.24 46.63 -15.77
N SER A 53 -4.78 45.71 -16.57
CA SER A 53 -5.28 45.95 -17.92
C SER A 53 -6.78 46.25 -17.91
N ASP A 54 -7.27 47.01 -18.90
CA ASP A 54 -8.69 47.26 -19.11
C ASP A 54 -9.46 46.01 -19.59
N ASN A 55 -8.75 44.95 -19.98
CA ASN A 55 -9.36 43.70 -20.42
C ASN A 55 -9.63 42.75 -19.25
N LEU A 56 -10.89 42.74 -18.82
CA LEU A 56 -11.37 41.93 -17.70
C LEU A 56 -11.11 40.42 -17.86
N GLU A 57 -11.21 39.87 -19.07
CA GLU A 57 -10.96 38.44 -19.31
C GLU A 57 -9.48 38.11 -19.13
N GLN A 58 -8.58 38.98 -19.58
CA GLN A 58 -7.14 38.79 -19.39
C GLN A 58 -6.76 38.87 -17.92
N GLU A 59 -7.34 39.82 -17.17
CA GLU A 59 -7.15 39.94 -15.73
C GLU A 59 -7.63 38.68 -14.99
N TRP A 60 -8.80 38.16 -15.37
CA TRP A 60 -9.33 36.94 -14.78
C TRP A 60 -8.43 35.73 -15.04
N GLN A 61 -7.95 35.55 -16.28
CA GLN A 61 -7.01 34.47 -16.61
C GLN A 61 -5.68 34.63 -15.87
N PHE A 62 -5.20 35.86 -15.72
CA PHE A 62 -3.98 36.16 -14.96
C PHE A 62 -4.13 35.75 -13.49
N ILE A 63 -5.22 36.16 -12.83
CA ILE A 63 -5.50 35.79 -11.43
C ILE A 63 -5.58 34.27 -11.29
N LYS A 64 -6.35 33.61 -12.18
CA LYS A 64 -6.53 32.16 -12.16
C LYS A 64 -5.21 31.41 -12.37
N SER A 65 -4.38 31.86 -13.30
CA SER A 65 -3.08 31.24 -13.57
C SER A 65 -2.11 31.42 -12.41
N THR A 66 -2.09 32.62 -11.80
CA THR A 66 -1.25 32.96 -10.64
C THR A 66 -1.62 32.11 -9.41
N ILE A 67 -2.91 31.98 -9.10
CA ILE A 67 -3.40 31.13 -8.01
C ILE A 67 -3.02 29.67 -8.26
N ASN A 68 -3.24 29.17 -9.48
CA ASN A 68 -2.92 27.79 -9.82
C ASN A 68 -1.42 27.49 -9.80
N HIS A 69 -0.59 28.42 -10.27
CA HIS A 69 0.86 28.30 -10.24
C HIS A 69 1.36 28.22 -8.80
N SER A 70 0.93 29.16 -7.96
CA SER A 70 1.28 29.21 -6.53
C SER A 70 0.80 27.95 -5.79
N ALA A 71 -0.41 27.48 -6.12
CA ALA A 71 -0.97 26.27 -5.55
C ALA A 71 -0.11 25.06 -5.92
N ARG A 72 0.32 24.94 -7.18
CA ARG A 72 1.16 23.83 -7.66
C ARG A 72 2.49 23.73 -6.92
N LEU A 73 3.06 24.87 -6.51
CA LEU A 73 4.33 24.93 -5.81
C LEU A 73 4.19 24.61 -4.31
N TYR A 74 3.16 25.12 -3.64
CA TYR A 74 3.09 25.10 -2.18
C TYR A 74 2.01 24.18 -1.59
N ILE A 75 1.06 23.72 -2.39
CA ILE A 75 0.03 22.76 -1.98
C ILE A 75 0.45 21.39 -2.50
N THR A 76 0.87 20.53 -1.58
CA THR A 76 1.25 19.15 -1.92
C THR A 76 0.09 18.42 -2.60
N ARG A 77 0.39 17.66 -3.66
CA ARG A 77 -0.59 16.84 -4.39
C ARG A 77 -0.43 15.38 -4.02
N GLY A 78 -1.54 14.65 -3.94
CA GLY A 78 -1.52 13.20 -3.82
C GLY A 78 -2.52 12.66 -2.82
N ASN A 79 -2.92 11.41 -3.03
CA ASN A 79 -3.55 10.63 -1.97
C ASN A 79 -2.59 10.53 -0.79
N ILE A 80 -3.05 10.95 0.39
CA ILE A 80 -2.48 10.44 1.63
C ILE A 80 -2.60 8.92 1.49
N LYS A 81 -1.47 8.19 1.38
CA LYS A 81 -1.45 6.83 1.89
C LYS A 81 -1.93 7.03 3.31
N ARG A 82 -3.23 6.78 3.59
CA ARG A 82 -3.70 6.65 4.96
C ARG A 82 -2.69 5.67 5.49
N PHE A 83 -1.82 6.15 6.37
CA PHE A 83 -0.94 5.29 7.10
C PHE A 83 -1.95 4.37 7.75
N LYS A 84 -2.16 3.20 7.14
CA LYS A 84 -2.72 2.08 7.85
C LYS A 84 -1.66 1.95 8.90
N SER A 85 -1.95 2.43 10.11
CA SER A 85 -1.33 1.83 11.26
C SER A 85 -1.60 0.35 11.02
N PHE A 86 -0.60 -0.35 10.49
CA PHE A 86 -0.37 -1.71 10.95
C PHE A 86 -0.59 -1.57 12.45
N PRO A 87 -1.58 -2.26 13.02
CA PRO A 87 -1.86 -2.12 14.44
C PRO A 87 -0.49 -2.24 15.10
N ARG A 88 0.04 -1.12 15.63
CA ARG A 88 1.37 -1.15 16.22
C ARG A 88 1.18 -2.13 17.34
N LEU A 89 1.85 -3.28 17.23
CA LEU A 89 1.87 -4.30 18.26
C LEU A 89 2.74 -3.81 19.43
N ASN A 90 2.61 -2.54 19.80
CA ASN A 90 3.00 -2.00 21.09
C ASN A 90 1.99 -2.46 22.14
N ASP A 91 1.62 -3.74 22.10
CA ASP A 91 0.96 -4.36 23.22
C ASP A 91 2.06 -4.70 24.23
N ALA A 92 1.85 -4.34 25.49
CA ALA A 92 2.82 -4.53 26.57
C ALA A 92 3.25 -6.01 26.72
N SER A 93 2.46 -6.93 26.18
CA SER A 93 2.71 -8.38 26.14
C SER A 93 3.74 -8.82 25.09
N VAL A 94 3.82 -8.15 23.93
CA VAL A 94 4.65 -8.60 22.79
C VAL A 94 6.02 -7.89 22.74
N THR A 95 6.08 -6.63 23.17
CA THR A 95 7.33 -5.86 23.26
C THR A 95 8.47 -6.54 24.05
N PRO A 96 8.24 -7.17 25.22
CA PRO A 96 9.32 -7.86 25.93
C PRO A 96 9.83 -9.10 25.18
N LEU A 97 8.98 -9.77 24.39
CA LEU A 97 9.39 -10.92 23.59
C LEU A 97 10.29 -10.50 22.43
N PHE A 98 9.99 -9.38 21.76
CA PHE A 98 10.88 -8.83 20.73
C PHE A 98 12.25 -8.44 21.29
N ALA A 99 12.31 -7.83 22.48
CA ALA A 99 13.57 -7.52 23.14
C ALA A 99 14.40 -8.79 23.44
N LYS A 100 13.75 -9.84 23.98
CA LYS A 100 14.39 -11.14 24.21
C LYS A 100 14.87 -11.80 22.91
N ARG A 101 14.10 -11.67 21.82
CA ARG A 101 14.47 -12.16 20.49
C ARG A 101 15.75 -11.48 19.98
N ASP A 102 15.81 -10.16 20.09
CA ASP A 102 16.95 -9.37 19.61
C ASP A 102 18.23 -9.72 20.37
N LEU A 103 18.15 -9.91 21.69
CA LEU A 103 19.28 -10.38 22.52
C LEU A 103 19.74 -11.80 22.13
N LEU A 104 18.81 -12.72 21.87
CA LEU A 104 19.15 -14.08 21.40
C LEU A 104 19.78 -14.07 20.00
N LEU A 105 19.34 -13.19 19.11
CA LEU A 105 19.95 -13.03 17.79
C LEU A 105 21.41 -12.55 17.89
N GLN A 106 21.68 -11.59 18.79
CA GLN A 106 23.05 -11.15 19.08
C GLN A 106 23.89 -12.31 19.64
N ALA A 107 23.37 -13.06 20.60
CA ALA A 107 24.08 -14.21 21.16
C ALA A 107 24.38 -15.32 20.11
N ILE A 108 23.41 -15.63 19.24
CA ILE A 108 23.59 -16.63 18.16
C ILE A 108 24.63 -16.16 17.15
N SER A 109 24.66 -14.87 16.81
CA SER A 109 25.69 -14.32 15.91
C SER A 109 27.11 -14.47 16.48
N ALA A 110 27.25 -14.53 17.81
CA ALA A 110 28.54 -14.69 18.48
C ALA A 110 28.95 -16.16 18.72
N SER A 111 28.00 -17.06 19.07
CA SER A 111 28.34 -18.41 19.57
C SER A 111 27.85 -19.58 18.69
N ASN A 112 27.02 -19.31 17.67
CA ASN A 112 26.38 -20.29 16.77
C ASN A 112 25.86 -21.58 17.45
N ASN A 113 25.41 -21.47 18.69
CA ASN A 113 24.99 -22.60 19.52
C ASN A 113 23.61 -23.13 19.10
N ILE A 114 23.47 -24.45 18.96
CA ILE A 114 22.21 -25.13 18.59
C ILE A 114 21.12 -24.89 19.65
N THR A 115 21.49 -24.87 20.92
CA THR A 115 20.53 -24.66 22.03
C THR A 115 19.86 -23.28 21.95
N ASP A 116 20.60 -22.26 21.52
CA ASP A 116 20.06 -20.90 21.36
C ASP A 116 19.17 -20.77 20.13
N LYS A 117 19.44 -21.52 19.06
CA LYS A 117 18.52 -21.64 17.90
C LYS A 117 17.18 -22.26 18.31
N VAL A 118 17.20 -23.28 19.17
CA VAL A 118 15.97 -23.88 19.71
C VAL A 118 15.18 -22.87 20.54
N LYS A 119 15.85 -22.08 21.40
CA LYS A 119 15.21 -21.00 22.17
C LYS A 119 14.60 -19.94 21.25
N LEU A 120 15.31 -19.53 20.20
CA LEU A 120 14.83 -18.57 19.22
C LEU A 120 13.56 -19.08 18.51
N ASN A 121 13.53 -20.35 18.12
CA ASN A 121 12.37 -20.95 17.47
C ASN A 121 11.14 -21.01 18.40
N LYS A 122 11.33 -21.37 19.67
CA LYS A 122 10.27 -21.33 20.68
C LYS A 122 9.70 -19.93 20.84
N LEU A 123 10.58 -18.93 20.94
CA LEU A 123 10.20 -17.54 21.11
C LEU A 123 9.47 -16.99 19.86
N ASN A 124 9.92 -17.35 18.66
CA ASN A 124 9.21 -17.02 17.42
C ASN A 124 7.81 -17.65 17.37
N ALA A 125 7.65 -18.88 17.86
CA ALA A 125 6.35 -19.55 17.92
C ALA A 125 5.41 -18.85 18.91
N GLU A 126 5.92 -18.43 20.06
CA GLU A 126 5.17 -17.66 21.07
C GLU A 126 4.68 -16.32 20.50
N ILE A 127 5.55 -15.56 19.83
CA ILE A 127 5.17 -14.31 19.15
C ILE A 127 4.06 -14.56 18.11
N LYS A 128 4.19 -15.60 17.28
CA LYS A 128 3.16 -15.98 16.29
C LYS A 128 1.82 -16.28 16.95
N GLN A 129 1.84 -17.03 18.05
CA GLN A 129 0.63 -17.41 18.76
C GLN A 129 -0.08 -16.20 19.34
N LEU A 130 0.65 -15.29 20.00
CA LEU A 130 0.09 -14.03 20.51
C LEU A 130 -0.52 -13.19 19.40
N TYR A 131 0.15 -13.11 18.24
CA TYR A 131 -0.38 -12.39 17.09
C TYR A 131 -1.71 -12.97 16.59
N ILE A 132 -1.81 -14.30 16.53
CA ILE A 132 -3.06 -14.99 16.15
C ILE A 132 -4.16 -14.67 17.17
N ILE A 133 -3.86 -14.70 18.47
CA ILE A 133 -4.81 -14.41 19.54
C ILE A 133 -5.30 -12.97 19.44
N GLN A 134 -4.40 -11.97 19.39
CA GLN A 134 -4.76 -10.56 19.27
C GLN A 134 -5.58 -10.26 18.01
N LYS A 135 -5.24 -10.91 16.87
CA LYS A 135 -6.02 -10.78 15.64
C LYS A 135 -7.43 -11.34 15.80
N ARG A 136 -7.58 -12.47 16.50
CA ARG A 136 -8.90 -13.05 16.83
C ARG A 136 -9.68 -12.14 17.78
N GLU A 137 -9.07 -11.62 18.84
CA GLU A 137 -9.71 -10.69 19.76
C GLU A 137 -10.16 -9.41 19.07
N SER A 138 -9.30 -8.83 18.24
CA SER A 138 -9.64 -7.64 17.45
C SER A 138 -10.81 -7.91 16.51
N ARG A 139 -10.87 -9.11 15.91
CA ARG A 139 -12.00 -9.56 15.11
C ARG A 139 -13.27 -9.68 15.95
N ASN A 140 -13.18 -10.33 17.12
CA ASN A 140 -14.32 -10.50 18.02
C ASN A 140 -14.86 -9.16 18.52
N LYS A 141 -13.99 -8.21 18.90
CA LYS A 141 -14.39 -6.84 19.26
C LYS A 141 -15.09 -6.13 18.10
N ARG A 142 -14.55 -6.27 16.88
CA ARG A 142 -15.14 -5.66 15.68
C ARG A 142 -16.51 -6.24 15.37
N CYS A 143 -16.68 -7.57 15.43
CA CYS A 143 -17.96 -8.24 15.21
C CYS A 143 -18.96 -7.98 16.35
N GLY A 144 -18.51 -7.94 17.61
CA GLY A 144 -19.37 -7.67 18.76
C GLY A 144 -19.92 -6.24 18.81
N SER A 145 -19.29 -5.29 18.10
CA SER A 145 -19.79 -3.91 17.96
C SER A 145 -20.89 -3.73 16.90
N ILE A 146 -21.33 -4.84 16.28
CA ILE A 146 -22.39 -4.86 15.28
C ILE A 146 -23.69 -5.24 15.98
N ASP A 147 -24.60 -4.27 16.12
CA ASP A 147 -25.97 -4.48 16.57
C ASP A 147 -26.91 -4.58 15.35
N ALA A 148 -28.11 -5.12 15.53
CA ALA A 148 -29.17 -5.15 14.52
C ALA A 148 -29.59 -3.74 14.07
N ARG A 149 -29.28 -2.71 14.87
CA ARG A 149 -29.48 -1.29 14.56
C ARG A 149 -28.30 -0.63 13.85
N ALA A 150 -27.22 -1.37 13.57
CA ALA A 150 -26.09 -0.83 12.84
C ALA A 150 -26.52 -0.47 11.41
N PRO A 151 -26.14 0.71 10.88
CA PRO A 151 -26.52 1.09 9.53
C PRO A 151 -25.93 0.11 8.51
N ASP A 152 -26.71 -0.23 7.48
CA ASP A 152 -26.32 -1.17 6.41
C ASP A 152 -24.95 -0.84 5.81
N SER A 153 -24.60 0.45 5.70
CA SER A 153 -23.30 0.90 5.22
C SER A 153 -22.13 0.34 6.05
N LYS A 154 -22.28 0.22 7.37
CA LYS A 154 -21.26 -0.35 8.27
C LYS A 154 -21.14 -1.86 8.09
N LEU A 155 -22.26 -2.56 7.92
CA LEU A 155 -22.31 -3.99 7.61
C LEU A 155 -21.65 -4.30 6.28
N TRP A 156 -21.99 -3.56 5.21
CA TRP A 156 -21.39 -3.71 3.89
C TRP A 156 -19.91 -3.38 3.87
N CYS A 157 -19.47 -2.33 4.58
CA CYS A 157 -18.04 -2.04 4.74
C CYS A 157 -17.30 -3.20 5.41
N LEU A 158 -17.91 -3.80 6.43
CA LEU A 158 -17.34 -4.91 7.19
C LEU A 158 -17.30 -6.20 6.37
N ALA A 159 -18.38 -6.52 5.64
CA ALA A 159 -18.44 -7.63 4.70
C ALA A 159 -17.33 -7.50 3.64
N ARG A 160 -17.22 -6.33 2.99
CA ARG A 160 -16.13 -6.05 2.02
C ARG A 160 -14.73 -6.21 2.63
N SER A 161 -14.57 -5.84 3.90
CA SER A 161 -13.29 -6.01 4.60
C SER A 161 -12.92 -7.48 4.82
N PHE A 162 -13.91 -8.38 4.88
CA PHE A 162 -13.70 -9.83 4.97
C PHE A 162 -13.52 -10.48 3.60
N SER A 163 -14.34 -10.09 2.62
CA SER A 163 -14.36 -10.72 1.29
C SER A 163 -13.10 -10.46 0.47
N LYS A 164 -12.26 -9.48 0.86
CA LYS A 164 -11.13 -9.00 0.04
C LYS A 164 -11.58 -8.57 -1.37
N ASP A 165 -12.83 -8.14 -1.55
CA ASP A 165 -13.40 -7.74 -2.85
C ASP A 165 -12.88 -6.38 -3.36
N GLN A 166 -12.13 -5.64 -2.54
CA GLN A 166 -11.22 -4.65 -3.12
C GLN A 166 -10.11 -5.43 -3.81
N PRO A 167 -9.75 -5.12 -5.08
CA PRO A 167 -8.51 -5.60 -5.63
C PRO A 167 -7.41 -5.12 -4.69
N GLN A 168 -7.03 -5.98 -3.75
CA GLN A 168 -5.67 -5.96 -3.28
C GLN A 168 -4.93 -6.17 -4.59
N VAL A 169 -4.04 -5.23 -4.92
CA VAL A 169 -2.92 -5.60 -5.77
C VAL A 169 -2.33 -6.78 -5.01
N GLU A 170 -2.77 -7.99 -5.37
CA GLU A 170 -2.04 -9.17 -5.02
C GLU A 170 -0.69 -8.85 -5.61
N SER A 171 0.28 -8.60 -4.73
CA SER A 171 1.66 -8.66 -5.13
C SER A 171 1.85 -10.11 -5.53
N CYS A 172 1.39 -10.47 -6.74
CA CYS A 172 1.95 -11.57 -7.48
C CYS A 172 3.43 -11.27 -7.41
N ASN A 173 4.17 -12.11 -6.68
CA ASN A 173 5.58 -11.92 -6.49
C ASN A 173 6.18 -11.94 -7.89
N ILE A 174 6.39 -10.76 -8.48
CA ILE A 174 7.11 -10.66 -9.74
C ILE A 174 8.51 -11.09 -9.36
N VAL A 175 8.90 -12.24 -9.87
CA VAL A 175 10.19 -12.84 -9.63
C VAL A 175 11.15 -12.04 -10.46
N LEU A 176 11.85 -11.11 -9.82
CA LEU A 176 12.87 -10.31 -10.46
C LEU A 176 14.23 -10.95 -10.23
N ASP A 177 15.09 -10.89 -11.25
CA ASP A 177 16.50 -11.19 -11.08
C ASP A 177 17.18 -10.12 -10.20
N SER A 178 18.41 -10.38 -9.80
CA SER A 178 19.31 -9.46 -9.09
C SER A 178 19.36 -8.05 -9.69
N ASP A 179 19.20 -7.93 -11.02
CA ASP A 179 19.17 -6.65 -11.74
C ASP A 179 17.77 -6.03 -11.87
N SER A 180 16.79 -6.51 -11.09
CA SER A 180 15.39 -6.07 -11.12
C SER A 180 14.67 -6.29 -12.46
N GLN A 181 15.14 -7.26 -13.26
CA GLN A 181 14.56 -7.63 -14.55
C GLN A 181 13.72 -8.90 -14.46
N ILE A 182 12.78 -9.07 -15.38
CA ILE A 182 11.97 -10.30 -15.48
C ILE A 182 12.82 -11.40 -16.14
N PRO A 183 13.00 -12.58 -15.51
CA PRO A 183 13.75 -13.68 -16.09
C PRO A 183 13.10 -14.16 -17.40
N GLN A 184 13.91 -14.27 -18.46
CA GLN A 184 13.43 -14.69 -19.78
C GLN A 184 13.19 -16.21 -19.89
N ASP A 185 13.83 -17.02 -19.04
CA ASP A 185 13.73 -18.47 -19.07
C ASP A 185 13.04 -19.04 -17.82
N ASN A 186 12.16 -20.02 -18.02
CA ASN A 186 11.39 -20.68 -16.97
C ASN A 186 12.28 -21.36 -15.92
N LYS A 187 13.42 -21.91 -16.33
CA LYS A 187 14.37 -22.55 -15.39
C LYS A 187 14.99 -21.52 -14.45
N THR A 188 15.34 -20.34 -14.97
CA THR A 188 15.89 -19.25 -14.17
C THR A 188 14.85 -18.68 -13.20
N ALA A 189 13.61 -18.47 -13.67
CA ALA A 189 12.50 -18.04 -12.83
C ALA A 189 12.23 -19.02 -11.68
N ALA A 190 12.22 -20.34 -11.95
CA ALA A 190 12.03 -21.37 -10.94
C ALA A 190 13.16 -21.37 -9.88
N ASN A 191 14.41 -21.17 -10.29
CA ASN A 191 15.54 -21.08 -9.37
C ASN A 191 15.49 -19.83 -8.48
N ILE A 192 15.09 -18.67 -9.03
CA ILE A 192 14.93 -17.44 -8.25
C ILE A 192 13.76 -17.58 -7.26
N LEU A 193 12.64 -18.17 -7.69
CA LEU A 193 11.52 -18.53 -6.81
C LEU A 193 11.96 -19.47 -5.68
N GLY A 194 12.75 -20.50 -6.01
CA GLY A 194 13.28 -21.44 -5.02
C GLY A 194 14.16 -20.75 -3.98
N LYS A 195 15.04 -19.83 -4.40
CA LYS A 195 15.84 -18.99 -3.50
C LYS A 195 14.97 -18.07 -2.64
N PHE A 196 13.94 -17.46 -3.22
CA PHE A 196 13.00 -16.59 -2.53
C PHE A 196 12.24 -17.35 -1.44
N TYR A 197 11.62 -18.49 -1.74
CA TYR A 197 10.91 -19.29 -0.73
C TYR A 197 11.83 -19.93 0.29
N LYS A 198 13.07 -20.28 -0.09
CA LYS A 198 14.12 -20.66 0.86
C LYS A 198 14.39 -19.53 1.87
N SER A 199 14.42 -18.27 1.41
CA SER A 199 14.57 -17.11 2.31
C SER A 199 13.34 -16.83 3.18
N ILE A 200 12.12 -17.13 2.70
CA ILE A 200 10.88 -16.99 3.49
C ILE A 200 10.85 -17.97 4.67
N SER A 201 11.48 -19.15 4.54
CA SER A 201 11.63 -20.08 5.67
C SER A 201 12.45 -19.48 6.83
N HIS A 202 13.26 -18.45 6.56
CA HIS A 202 13.90 -17.62 7.58
C HIS A 202 12.96 -16.49 8.01
N PHE A 203 12.47 -16.60 9.24
CA PHE A 203 11.55 -15.63 9.83
C PHE A 203 12.23 -14.26 10.02
N SER A 204 12.00 -13.32 9.10
CA SER A 204 12.50 -11.94 9.18
C SER A 204 11.34 -10.98 9.47
N PHE A 205 11.26 -10.51 10.71
CA PHE A 205 10.51 -9.29 11.02
C PHE A 205 11.33 -8.09 10.53
N ALA A 206 10.71 -7.20 9.77
CA ALA A 206 11.33 -5.95 9.34
C ALA A 206 11.36 -4.95 10.50
N ARG A 207 12.25 -3.96 10.43
CA ARG A 207 12.35 -2.89 11.44
C ARG A 207 11.06 -2.06 11.53
N ASP A 208 10.28 -2.05 10.44
CA ASP A 208 8.98 -1.38 10.33
C ASP A 208 7.83 -2.14 11.02
N ASP A 209 8.08 -3.38 11.44
CA ASP A 209 7.12 -4.17 12.22
C ASP A 209 7.24 -3.88 13.74
N LYS A 210 8.11 -2.95 14.15
CA LYS A 210 8.23 -2.39 15.51
C LYS A 210 7.30 -1.19 15.73
#